data_AF-A0A959IEU6-F1
#
_entry.id   AF-A0A959IEU6-F1
#
_cell.length_a   1.000
_cell.length_b   1.000
_cell.length_c   1.000
_cell.angle_alpha   90.00
_cell.angle_beta   90.00
_cell.angle_gamma   90.00
#
_symmetry.space_group_name_H-M   'P 1'
#
loop_
_entity.id
_entity.type
_entity.pdbx_description
1 polymer ?
#
loop_
_entity_poly.entity_id
_entity_poly.type
_entity_poly.pdbx_seq_one_letter_code
_entity_poly.pdbx_strand_id
1 'polypeptide(L)'
;MKSIISNLVLFACGFLLWPLSSQAQLITTGMETQANTTTANSQQWPAAAMDANGNFVVAWESYGQEGTTYGIYCQRFDNTGTPLGAEFRANTTTNNDQRFP
;
A
#
# COMPACT_ATOMS: atom_id res chain seq x y z
N MET A 1 8.40 54.04 14.62
CA MET A 1 8.81 52.83 15.37
C MET A 1 9.28 51.79 14.35
N LYS A 2 10.62 51.63 14.26
CA LYS A 2 11.47 50.48 13.81
C LYS A 2 10.81 49.44 12.86
N SER A 3 11.28 49.12 11.66
CA SER A 3 12.66 48.88 11.14
C SER A 3 12.62 48.87 9.59
N ILE A 4 13.39 49.66 8.81
CA ILE A 4 14.72 49.37 8.17
C ILE A 4 14.72 47.93 7.54
N ILE A 5 14.99 47.62 6.25
CA ILE A 5 16.11 47.98 5.35
C ILE A 5 15.81 47.62 3.86
N SER A 6 16.27 48.49 2.94
CA SER A 6 16.84 48.31 1.57
C SER A 6 16.56 47.05 0.72
N ASN A 7 16.01 47.23 -0.49
CA ASN A 7 16.73 47.28 -1.78
C ASN A 7 17.76 46.15 -2.02
N LEU A 8 17.45 45.22 -2.94
CA LEU A 8 18.25 44.98 -4.17
C LEU A 8 17.61 43.84 -5.02
N VAL A 9 16.99 44.17 -6.14
CA VAL A 9 16.69 43.21 -7.21
C VAL A 9 17.91 43.16 -8.12
N LEU A 10 18.66 42.05 -8.13
CA LEU A 10 19.64 41.77 -9.18
C LEU A 10 18.94 40.98 -10.29
N PHE A 11 19.00 41.50 -11.51
CA PHE A 11 18.50 40.84 -12.72
C PHE A 11 19.38 39.64 -13.08
N ALA A 12 18.75 38.48 -13.28
CA ALA A 12 19.31 37.42 -14.11
C ALA A 12 18.21 36.87 -15.03
N CYS A 13 18.41 37.07 -16.33
CA CYS A 13 17.86 36.36 -17.49
C CYS A 13 16.35 36.11 -17.60
N GLY A 14 15.70 36.93 -18.44
CA GLY A 14 15.23 36.48 -19.76
C GLY A 14 14.03 35.52 -19.85
N PHE A 15 13.01 36.01 -20.55
CA PHE A 15 12.09 35.24 -21.40
C PHE A 15 10.91 34.48 -20.75
N LEU A 16 9.75 35.15 -20.85
CA LEU A 16 8.41 34.61 -21.09
C LEU A 16 7.80 33.69 -20.01
N LEU A 17 6.69 34.17 -19.42
CA LEU A 17 5.51 33.41 -19.01
C LEU A 17 5.62 31.89 -19.23
N TRP A 18 6.17 31.17 -18.26
CA TRP A 18 6.02 29.73 -18.20
C TRP A 18 4.78 29.45 -17.33
N PRO A 19 3.63 29.03 -17.89
CA PRO A 19 2.54 28.54 -17.06
C PRO A 19 2.98 27.22 -16.44
N LEU A 20 2.49 26.94 -15.22
CA LEU A 20 2.56 25.66 -14.50
C LEU A 20 3.09 24.53 -15.40
N SER A 21 4.31 24.05 -15.17
CA SER A 21 4.52 22.64 -15.44
C SER A 21 3.62 21.92 -14.46
N SER A 22 2.39 21.66 -14.89
CA SER A 22 1.67 20.49 -14.47
C SER A 22 2.63 19.36 -14.74
N GLN A 23 3.39 18.98 -13.72
CA GLN A 23 3.78 17.61 -13.63
C GLN A 23 2.45 16.90 -13.61
N ALA A 24 2.04 16.40 -14.77
CA ALA A 24 1.19 15.24 -14.82
C ALA A 24 1.97 14.19 -14.05
N GLN A 25 1.80 14.20 -12.73
CA GLN A 25 2.10 13.06 -11.91
C GLN A 25 1.29 11.98 -12.57
N LEU A 26 1.97 10.99 -13.13
CA LEU A 26 1.34 9.75 -13.54
C LEU A 26 0.49 9.36 -12.36
N ILE A 27 -0.84 9.58 -12.46
CA ILE A 27 -1.77 9.00 -11.52
C ILE A 27 -1.70 7.54 -11.93
N THR A 28 -0.73 6.81 -11.39
CA THR A 28 -0.65 5.37 -11.50
C THR A 28 -1.91 4.89 -10.80
N THR A 29 -2.99 4.79 -11.57
CA THR A 29 -4.29 4.31 -11.13
C THR A 29 -4.13 2.80 -11.09
N GLY A 30 -3.44 2.36 -10.04
CA GLY A 30 -2.83 1.05 -9.92
C GLY A 30 -1.59 1.12 -9.03
N MET A 31 -1.69 1.71 -7.84
CA MET A 31 -0.65 1.48 -6.83
C MET A 31 -0.70 0.01 -6.46
N GLU A 32 0.32 -0.76 -6.87
CA GLU A 32 0.53 -2.11 -6.37
C GLU A 32 0.63 -2.04 -4.85
N THR A 33 -0.28 -2.73 -4.17
CA THR A 33 -0.35 -2.75 -2.72
C THR A 33 0.10 -4.10 -2.21
N GLN A 34 1.06 -4.10 -1.30
CA GLN A 34 1.49 -5.31 -0.64
C GLN A 34 0.40 -5.81 0.31
N ALA A 35 0.00 -7.07 0.14
CA ALA A 35 -1.06 -7.68 0.94
C ALA A 35 -0.61 -8.04 2.36
N ASN A 36 0.62 -8.52 2.50
CA ASN A 36 1.15 -9.05 3.75
C ASN A 36 2.08 -8.08 4.47
N THR A 37 2.02 -8.12 5.79
CA THR A 37 3.01 -7.52 6.70
C THR A 37 4.13 -8.50 7.00
N THR A 38 3.82 -9.81 7.05
CA THR A 38 4.83 -10.87 7.17
C THR A 38 5.35 -11.27 5.80
N THR A 39 6.65 -11.12 5.60
CA THR A 39 7.34 -11.43 4.34
C THR A 39 8.34 -12.57 4.45
N ALA A 40 8.61 -13.04 5.67
CA ALA A 40 9.51 -14.16 5.89
C ALA A 40 8.97 -15.46 5.28
N ASN A 41 9.89 -16.31 4.84
CA ASN A 41 9.63 -17.62 4.25
C ASN A 41 8.69 -17.58 3.02
N SER A 42 7.90 -18.64 2.84
CA SER A 42 7.01 -18.79 1.69
C SER A 42 5.65 -18.13 1.97
N GLN A 43 5.27 -17.25 1.06
CA GLN A 43 3.97 -16.58 0.98
C GLN A 43 3.41 -16.93 -0.40
N GLN A 44 2.37 -17.77 -0.48
CA GLN A 44 1.99 -18.38 -1.76
C GLN A 44 0.50 -18.68 -1.89
N TRP A 45 0.10 -19.03 -3.11
CA TRP A 45 -1.27 -19.38 -3.51
C TRP A 45 -2.32 -18.37 -3.02
N PRO A 46 -2.22 -17.09 -3.43
CA PRO A 46 -3.18 -16.09 -3.02
C PRO A 46 -4.54 -16.30 -3.70
N ALA A 47 -5.60 -15.98 -2.97
CA ALA A 47 -6.97 -15.85 -3.45
C ALA A 47 -7.52 -14.47 -3.05
N ALA A 48 -8.43 -13.91 -3.86
CA ALA A 48 -9.03 -12.61 -3.59
C ALA A 48 -10.54 -12.62 -3.86
N ALA A 49 -11.28 -11.87 -3.05
CA ALA A 49 -12.72 -11.64 -3.22
C ALA A 49 -13.03 -10.17 -2.95
N MET A 50 -14.06 -9.64 -3.62
CA MET A 50 -14.43 -8.22 -3.58
C MET A 50 -15.94 -8.05 -3.42
N ASP A 51 -16.36 -7.04 -2.65
CA ASP A 51 -17.76 -6.65 -2.52
C ASP A 51 -18.20 -5.63 -3.60
N ALA A 52 -19.49 -5.32 -3.66
CA ALA A 52 -20.02 -4.39 -4.65
C ALA A 52 -19.53 -2.93 -4.50
N ASN A 53 -18.98 -2.57 -3.34
CA ASN A 53 -18.42 -1.24 -3.07
C ASN A 53 -16.92 -1.16 -3.43
N GLY A 54 -16.34 -2.26 -3.91
CA GLY A 54 -14.92 -2.37 -4.25
C GLY A 54 -14.01 -2.72 -3.08
N ASN A 55 -14.55 -2.94 -1.86
CA ASN A 55 -13.72 -3.43 -0.76
C ASN A 55 -13.36 -4.88 -1.03
N PHE A 56 -12.14 -5.28 -0.70
CA PHE A 56 -11.67 -6.61 -1.01
C PHE A 56 -10.89 -7.24 0.14
N VAL A 57 -10.78 -8.56 0.08
CA VAL A 57 -9.94 -9.36 0.96
C VAL A 57 -8.99 -10.18 0.09
N VAL A 58 -7.75 -10.26 0.53
CA VAL A 58 -6.74 -11.17 -0.03
C VAL A 58 -6.42 -12.19 1.04
N ALA A 59 -6.46 -13.47 0.69
CA ALA A 59 -6.08 -14.60 1.51
C ALA A 59 -4.88 -15.31 0.87
N TRP A 60 -3.94 -15.83 1.65
CA TRP A 60 -2.77 -16.56 1.14
C TRP A 60 -2.26 -17.58 2.15
N GLU A 61 -1.41 -18.49 1.69
CA GLU A 61 -0.66 -19.40 2.54
C GLU A 61 0.64 -18.76 3.01
N SER A 62 0.88 -18.79 4.32
CA SER A 62 2.11 -18.29 4.95
C SER A 62 2.80 -19.44 5.71
N TYR A 63 4.06 -19.70 5.38
CA TYR A 63 4.87 -20.69 6.09
C TYR A 63 5.58 -20.07 7.29
N GLY A 64 5.33 -20.62 8.46
CA GLY A 64 6.16 -20.36 9.64
C GLY A 64 6.03 -18.97 10.27
N GLN A 65 4.90 -18.29 10.05
CA GLN A 65 4.58 -17.03 10.73
C GLN A 65 4.20 -17.22 12.20
N GLU A 66 3.61 -18.36 12.55
CA GLU A 66 3.22 -18.73 13.92
C GLU A 66 3.58 -20.19 14.27
N GLY A 67 4.60 -20.77 13.62
CA GLY A 67 4.98 -22.16 13.86
C GLY A 67 5.89 -22.74 12.78
N THR A 68 5.74 -24.03 12.49
CA THR A 68 6.51 -24.75 11.47
C THR A 68 5.64 -25.34 10.36
N THR A 69 4.43 -24.80 10.18
CA THR A 69 3.44 -25.27 9.20
C THR A 69 2.93 -24.10 8.35
N TYR A 70 2.22 -24.43 7.28
CA TYR A 70 1.42 -23.46 6.53
C TYR A 70 0.15 -23.09 7.28
N GLY A 71 -0.10 -21.79 7.43
CA GLY A 71 -1.37 -21.24 7.88
C GLY A 71 -2.00 -20.35 6.80
N ILE A 72 -3.31 -20.12 6.91
CA ILE A 72 -4.03 -19.19 6.02
C ILE A 72 -4.12 -17.82 6.70
N TYR A 73 -3.61 -16.81 6.02
CA TYR A 73 -3.61 -15.43 6.47
C TYR A 73 -4.36 -14.55 5.48
N CYS A 74 -4.93 -13.47 6.00
CA CYS A 74 -5.74 -12.54 5.24
C CYS A 74 -5.42 -11.10 5.59
N GLN A 75 -5.65 -10.23 4.62
CA GLN A 75 -5.70 -8.78 4.79
C GLN A 75 -6.93 -8.24 4.08
N ARG A 76 -7.66 -7.35 4.76
CA ARG A 76 -8.81 -6.64 4.19
C ARG A 76 -8.37 -5.27 3.72
N PHE A 77 -9.00 -4.79 2.67
CA PHE A 77 -8.74 -3.51 2.05
C PHE A 77 -10.05 -2.79 1.75
N ASP A 78 -10.02 -1.47 1.81
CA ASP A 78 -11.08 -0.65 1.22
C ASP A 78 -10.91 -0.55 -0.31
N ASN A 79 -11.86 0.09 -0.97
CA ASN A 79 -11.84 0.28 -2.42
C ASN A 79 -10.70 1.16 -2.95
N THR A 80 -9.93 1.80 -2.08
CA THR A 80 -8.72 2.56 -2.44
C THR A 80 -7.45 1.71 -2.33
N GLY A 81 -7.56 0.47 -1.83
CA GLY A 81 -6.41 -0.37 -1.50
C GLY A 81 -5.81 -0.05 -0.13
N THR A 82 -6.48 0.72 0.72
CA THR A 82 -6.00 0.98 2.09
C THR A 82 -6.33 -0.21 2.99
N PRO A 83 -5.36 -0.77 3.74
CA PRO A 83 -5.62 -1.90 4.62
C PRO A 83 -6.59 -1.54 5.74
N LEU A 84 -7.65 -2.33 5.88
CA LEU A 84 -8.66 -2.23 6.92
C LEU A 84 -8.26 -3.10 8.12
N GLY A 85 -7.35 -2.58 8.93
CA GLY A 85 -6.78 -3.28 10.09
C GLY A 85 -5.49 -4.01 9.76
N ALA A 86 -5.02 -4.82 10.72
CA ALA A 86 -3.82 -5.63 10.55
C ALA A 86 -4.13 -6.95 9.85
N GLU A 87 -3.07 -7.57 9.33
CA GLU A 87 -3.08 -8.93 8.84
C GLU A 87 -3.52 -9.88 9.96
N PHE A 88 -4.32 -10.88 9.62
CA PHE A 88 -4.85 -11.84 10.58
C PHE A 88 -4.96 -13.24 10.00
N ARG A 89 -4.87 -14.24 10.87
CA ARG A 89 -5.09 -15.64 10.51
C ARG A 89 -6.58 -15.91 10.25
N ALA A 90 -6.89 -16.54 9.12
CA ALA A 90 -8.27 -16.79 8.70
C ALA A 90 -8.98 -17.89 9.51
N ASN A 91 -8.22 -18.79 10.13
CA ASN A 91 -8.75 -19.99 10.79
C ASN A 91 -8.24 -20.15 12.23
N THR A 92 -8.96 -20.95 13.02
CA THR A 92 -8.66 -21.18 14.45
C THR A 92 -7.90 -22.48 14.71
N THR A 93 -7.94 -23.44 13.77
CA THR A 93 -7.15 -24.67 13.86
C THR A 93 -5.70 -24.35 13.51
N THR A 94 -4.73 -24.87 14.28
CA THR A 94 -3.30 -24.59 14.03
C THR A 94 -2.44 -25.81 13.78
N ASN A 95 -2.99 -27.00 14.01
CA ASN A 95 -2.29 -28.26 13.78
C ASN A 95 -2.29 -28.62 12.30
N ASN A 96 -1.11 -29.04 11.81
CA ASN A 96 -0.82 -29.39 10.41
C ASN A 96 -0.90 -28.19 9.45
N ASP A 97 -0.61 -28.47 8.18
CA ASP A 97 -0.68 -27.50 7.11
C ASP A 97 -2.13 -27.19 6.73
N GLN A 98 -2.38 -25.92 6.48
CA GLN A 98 -3.64 -25.42 5.96
C GLN A 98 -3.35 -24.73 4.65
N ARG A 99 -4.04 -25.18 3.60
CA ARG A 99 -3.70 -24.89 2.22
C ARG A 99 -4.91 -24.60 1.37
N PHE A 100 -4.67 -23.95 0.24
CA PHE A 100 -5.63 -23.60 -0.80
C PHE A 100 -6.80 -22.76 -0.24
N PRO A 101 -6.54 -21.48 0.07
CA PRO A 101 -7.54 -20.56 0.60
C PRO A 101 -8.66 -20.21 -0.39
#